data_AF-A0A139MSB4-F1
#
_entry.id   AF-A0A139MSB4-F1
#
_cell.length_a   1.000
_cell.length_b   1.000
_cell.length_c   1.000
_cell.angle_alpha   90.00
_cell.angle_beta   90.00
_cell.angle_gamma   90.00
#
_symmetry.space_group_name_H-M   'P 1'
#
loop_
_entity.id
_entity.type
_entity.pdbx_description
1 polymer ?
#
loop_
_entity_poly.entity_id
_entity_poly.type
_entity_poly.pdbx_seq_one_letter_code
_entity_poly.pdbx_strand_id
1 'polypeptide(L)'
;MSMFDLIKQWSTNPFFVFFSLFALVVLVALIYISIEKMILNSFTKLDNKKNYNSNSLAKKIKLREDRERNYVYYGIDYWIWQKNKLQILESLFPVGMELSNGKVIDDVLHFSKVTPKIFGGGTRETRYLRELRFIPKNVPKTISTFGDFINGDKIGGDKFENHRGVQNIQITKNQILQPLEQLLLDGQLSDGDSMKIKQFIYNLSNDNSSEDEKTNIIEILGNYIGLVSGIAGIIDVLHNFQIF
;
A
#
# COMPACT_ATOMS: atom_id res chain seq x y z
N MET A 1 32.10 -35.42 35.58
CA MET A 1 31.15 -35.47 34.45
C MET A 1 31.82 -34.79 33.28
N SER A 2 32.03 -35.49 32.16
CA SER A 2 32.72 -34.88 31.01
C SER A 2 31.80 -33.89 30.29
N MET A 3 32.38 -32.96 29.51
CA MET A 3 31.61 -32.03 28.69
C MET A 3 30.67 -32.75 27.71
N PHE A 4 31.08 -33.93 27.23
CA PHE A 4 30.26 -34.79 26.36
C PHE A 4 29.06 -35.40 27.11
N ASP A 5 29.23 -35.78 28.37
CA ASP A 5 28.12 -36.32 29.19
C ASP A 5 27.07 -35.24 29.47
N LEU A 6 27.50 -34.01 29.72
CA LEU A 6 26.63 -32.84 29.88
C LEU A 6 25.82 -32.57 28.61
N ILE A 7 26.47 -32.52 27.44
CA ILE A 7 25.79 -32.29 26.15
C ILE A 7 24.77 -33.38 25.85
N LYS A 8 25.11 -34.65 26.14
CA LYS A 8 24.21 -35.80 25.92
C LYS A 8 23.01 -35.78 26.86
N GLN A 9 23.18 -35.37 28.11
CA GLN A 9 22.08 -35.22 29.07
C GLN A 9 21.18 -34.02 28.74
N TRP A 10 21.77 -32.99 28.13
CA TRP A 10 21.06 -31.78 27.69
C TRP A 10 20.22 -32.02 26.43
N SER A 11 20.73 -32.80 25.47
CA SER A 11 20.02 -33.11 24.20
C SER A 11 18.95 -34.19 24.33
N THR A 12 18.99 -35.00 25.38
CA THR A 12 18.00 -36.07 25.62
C THR A 12 16.84 -35.64 26.51
N ASN A 13 17.00 -34.54 27.28
CA ASN A 13 15.93 -34.02 28.10
C ASN A 13 15.06 -33.02 27.28
N PRO A 14 13.79 -33.34 27.01
CA PRO A 14 12.92 -32.52 26.16
C PRO A 14 12.71 -31.10 26.71
N PHE A 15 12.80 -30.91 28.04
CA PHE A 15 12.68 -29.59 28.65
C PHE A 15 13.86 -28.68 28.28
N PHE A 16 15.09 -29.19 28.34
CA PHE A 16 16.29 -28.41 27.98
C PHE A 16 16.35 -28.11 26.48
N VAL A 17 15.91 -29.05 25.64
CA VAL A 17 15.78 -28.84 24.19
C VAL A 17 14.72 -27.76 23.89
N PHE A 18 13.55 -27.82 24.52
CA PHE A 18 12.50 -26.81 24.31
C PHE A 18 12.93 -25.43 24.82
N PHE A 19 13.52 -25.36 26.01
CA PHE A 19 14.00 -24.11 26.60
C PHE A 19 15.09 -23.46 25.75
N SER A 20 16.04 -24.24 25.23
CA SER A 20 17.09 -23.71 24.35
C SER A 20 16.54 -23.20 23.02
N LEU A 21 15.55 -23.89 22.43
CA LEU A 21 14.85 -23.43 21.23
C LEU A 21 14.09 -22.12 21.48
N PHE A 22 13.35 -22.04 22.58
CA PHE A 22 12.65 -20.81 22.98
C PHE A 22 13.62 -19.65 23.20
N ALA A 23 14.72 -19.88 23.92
CA ALA A 23 15.75 -18.87 24.16
C ALA A 23 16.37 -18.37 22.84
N LEU A 24 16.60 -19.27 21.87
CA LEU A 24 17.08 -18.91 20.55
C LEU A 24 16.09 -18.00 19.81
N VAL A 25 14.79 -18.34 19.81
CA VAL A 25 13.75 -17.51 19.17
C VAL A 25 13.70 -16.11 19.79
N VAL A 26 13.72 -16.02 21.13
CA VAL A 26 13.75 -14.73 21.84
C VAL A 26 15.00 -13.93 21.47
N LEU A 27 16.17 -14.58 21.43
CA LEU A 27 17.43 -13.92 21.09
C LEU A 27 17.43 -13.39 19.65
N VAL A 28 16.94 -14.16 18.68
CA VAL A 28 16.77 -13.73 17.29
C VAL A 28 15.82 -12.52 17.21
N ALA A 29 14.69 -12.57 17.92
CA ALA A 29 13.74 -11.45 17.95
C ALA A 29 14.38 -10.17 18.54
N LEU A 30 15.16 -10.29 19.61
CA LEU A 30 15.87 -9.16 20.22
C LEU A 30 16.93 -8.56 19.29
N ILE A 31 17.70 -9.40 18.60
CA ILE A 31 18.69 -8.95 17.60
C ILE A 31 17.99 -8.20 16.48
N TYR A 32 16.89 -8.75 15.95
CA TYR A 32 16.10 -8.12 14.90
C TYR A 32 15.61 -6.72 15.32
N ILE A 33 14.98 -6.60 16.48
CA ILE A 33 14.48 -5.32 17.02
C ILE A 33 15.62 -4.32 17.20
N SER A 34 16.78 -4.78 17.67
CA SER A 34 17.95 -3.94 17.91
C SER A 34 18.53 -3.38 16.61
N ILE A 35 18.71 -4.24 15.60
CA ILE A 35 19.18 -3.84 14.26
C ILE A 35 18.21 -2.83 13.64
N GLU A 36 16.90 -3.10 13.70
CA GLU A 36 15.87 -2.18 13.17
C GLU A 36 16.00 -0.79 13.82
N LYS A 37 16.10 -0.74 15.16
CA LYS A 37 16.27 0.52 15.90
C LYS A 37 17.56 1.25 15.50
N MET A 38 18.68 0.55 15.32
CA MET A 38 19.95 1.16 14.91
C MET A 38 19.85 1.79 13.51
N ILE A 39 19.22 1.09 12.56
CA ILE A 39 19.01 1.59 11.20
C ILE A 39 18.10 2.82 11.21
N LEU A 40 16.94 2.75 11.88
CA LEU A 40 16.00 3.86 11.99
C LEU A 40 16.63 5.09 12.65
N ASN A 41 17.41 4.90 13.71
CA ASN A 41 18.11 6.00 14.37
C ASN A 41 19.14 6.64 13.44
N SER A 42 19.86 5.84 12.66
CA SER A 42 20.85 6.35 11.68
C SER A 42 20.17 7.19 10.60
N PHE A 43 19.06 6.72 10.03
CA PHE A 43 18.30 7.49 9.05
C PHE A 43 17.65 8.75 9.63
N THR A 44 17.16 8.68 10.87
CA THR A 44 16.60 9.87 11.56
C THR A 44 17.69 10.93 11.78
N LYS A 45 18.91 10.53 12.15
CA LYS A 45 20.05 11.47 12.26
C LYS A 45 20.38 12.13 10.92
N LEU A 46 20.34 11.38 9.82
CA LEU A 46 20.54 11.94 8.48
C LEU A 46 19.43 12.92 8.11
N ASP A 47 18.18 12.59 8.44
CA ASP A 47 17.02 13.46 8.20
C ASP A 47 17.10 14.78 8.97
N ASN A 48 17.50 14.73 10.25
CA ASN A 48 17.65 15.92 11.09
C ASN A 48 18.76 16.86 10.60
N LYS A 49 19.79 16.33 9.93
CA LYS A 49 20.85 17.14 9.32
C LYS A 49 20.43 17.80 8.01
N LYS A 50 19.33 17.35 7.41
CA LYS A 50 18.87 17.84 6.12
C LYS A 50 18.05 19.11 6.30
N ASN A 51 18.49 20.19 5.67
CA ASN A 51 17.72 21.42 5.60
C ASN A 51 16.66 21.32 4.52
N TYR A 52 15.44 20.96 4.92
CA TYR A 52 14.30 20.96 4.02
C TYR A 52 13.83 22.39 3.77
N ASN A 53 13.79 22.78 2.49
CA ASN A 53 13.24 24.06 2.09
C ASN A 53 11.70 23.98 2.03
N SER A 54 11.02 24.80 2.82
CA SER A 54 9.55 24.83 2.90
C SER A 54 8.86 25.07 1.56
N ASN A 55 9.39 25.98 0.73
CA ASN A 55 8.82 26.26 -0.60
C ASN A 55 8.96 25.06 -1.54
N SER A 56 10.09 24.33 -1.45
CA SER A 56 10.28 23.10 -2.22
C SER A 56 9.35 21.98 -1.75
N LEU A 57 9.12 21.85 -0.45
CA LEU A 57 8.18 20.88 0.11
C LEU A 57 6.73 21.20 -0.28
N ALA A 58 6.31 22.45 -0.17
CA ALA A 58 4.98 22.88 -0.58
C ALA A 58 4.68 22.55 -2.05
N LYS A 59 5.66 22.73 -2.95
CA LYS A 59 5.53 22.36 -4.38
C LYS A 59 5.40 20.86 -4.64
N LYS A 60 5.78 20.00 -3.68
CA LYS A 60 5.68 18.54 -3.80
C LYS A 60 4.34 18.00 -3.33
N ILE A 61 3.54 18.82 -2.67
CA ILE A 61 2.20 18.45 -2.25
C ILE A 61 1.31 18.42 -3.49
N LYS A 62 0.60 17.30 -3.65
CA LYS A 62 -0.31 17.11 -4.77
C LYS A 62 -1.75 17.09 -4.25
N LEU A 63 -2.66 17.66 -5.04
CA LEU A 63 -4.09 17.43 -4.85
C LEU A 63 -4.38 15.96 -5.19
N ARG A 64 -5.12 15.29 -4.32
CA ARG A 64 -5.46 13.87 -4.39
C ARG A 64 -6.95 13.69 -4.08
N GLU A 65 -7.58 12.67 -4.64
CA GLU A 65 -8.99 12.33 -4.38
C GLU A 65 -9.07 10.95 -3.74
N ASP A 66 -9.75 10.86 -2.60
CA ASP A 66 -10.15 9.59 -1.98
C ASP A 66 -11.59 9.29 -2.40
N ARG A 67 -11.74 8.46 -3.44
CA ARG A 67 -13.06 8.09 -3.99
C ARG A 67 -13.86 7.18 -3.06
N GLU A 68 -13.17 6.43 -2.21
CA GLU A 68 -13.75 5.53 -1.23
C GLU A 68 -14.37 6.32 -0.08
N ARG A 69 -13.60 7.25 0.50
CA ARG A 69 -14.04 8.08 1.63
C ARG A 69 -14.78 9.34 1.18
N ASN A 70 -14.90 9.51 -0.14
CA ASN A 70 -15.59 10.60 -0.82
C ASN A 70 -15.11 11.99 -0.39
N TYR A 71 -13.78 12.20 -0.34
CA TYR A 71 -13.20 13.51 -0.08
C TYR A 71 -11.94 13.78 -0.90
N VAL A 72 -11.67 15.07 -1.14
CA VAL A 72 -10.46 15.56 -1.81
C VAL A 72 -9.49 16.05 -0.74
N TYR A 73 -8.20 15.75 -0.87
CA TYR A 73 -7.17 16.13 0.10
C TYR A 73 -5.88 16.54 -0.60
N TYR A 74 -5.01 17.24 0.12
CA TYR A 74 -3.64 17.48 -0.31
C TYR A 74 -2.72 16.46 0.35
N GLY A 75 -1.89 15.76 -0.43
CA GLY A 75 -1.10 14.62 0.05
C GLY A 75 0.38 14.74 -0.28
N ILE A 76 1.21 14.24 0.63
CA ILE A 76 2.65 14.05 0.38
C ILE A 76 3.17 12.79 1.07
N ASP A 77 3.94 12.00 0.32
CA ASP A 77 4.59 10.81 0.83
C ASP A 77 5.87 11.15 1.60
N TYR A 78 6.11 10.45 2.69
CA TYR A 78 7.30 10.56 3.53
C TYR A 78 7.62 9.22 4.21
N TRP A 79 8.86 9.04 4.61
CA TRP A 79 9.26 7.82 5.33
C TRP A 79 9.16 8.02 6.85
N ILE A 80 8.94 6.93 7.61
CA ILE A 80 8.74 7.02 9.08
C ILE A 80 9.90 7.68 9.83
N TRP A 81 11.13 7.58 9.30
CA TRP A 81 12.31 8.19 9.90
C TRP A 81 12.47 9.67 9.52
N GLN A 82 11.67 10.20 8.61
CA GLN A 82 11.76 11.59 8.14
C GLN A 82 11.03 12.57 9.08
N LYS A 83 11.42 12.58 10.35
CA LYS A 83 10.78 13.38 11.40
C LYS A 83 10.92 14.89 11.17
N ASN A 84 12.07 15.35 10.69
CA ASN A 84 12.31 16.76 10.41
C ASN A 84 11.48 17.25 9.22
N LYS A 85 11.40 16.44 8.15
CA LYS A 85 10.50 16.71 7.01
C LYS A 85 9.05 16.84 7.48
N LEU A 86 8.62 15.92 8.33
CA LEU A 86 7.25 15.87 8.82
C LEU A 86 6.88 17.12 9.63
N GLN A 87 7.75 17.52 10.56
CA GLN A 87 7.55 18.72 11.39
C GLN A 87 7.36 19.97 10.52
N ILE A 88 8.14 20.12 9.45
CA ILE A 88 8.01 21.25 8.53
C ILE A 88 6.68 21.17 7.76
N LEU A 89 6.28 19.98 7.30
CA LEU A 89 5.02 19.79 6.58
C LEU A 89 3.79 20.12 7.43
N GLU A 90 3.77 19.67 8.69
CA GLU A 90 2.69 20.00 9.64
C GLU A 90 2.62 21.51 9.91
N SER A 91 3.77 22.20 9.96
CA SER A 91 3.81 23.65 10.14
C SER A 91 3.34 24.44 8.91
N LEU A 92 3.45 23.86 7.71
CA LEU A 92 3.08 24.54 6.47
C LEU A 92 1.57 24.57 6.23
N PHE A 93 0.85 23.61 6.80
CA PHE A 93 -0.58 23.40 6.56
C PHE A 93 -1.32 23.03 7.85
N PRO A 94 -1.32 23.92 8.86
CA PRO A 94 -1.99 23.65 10.12
C PRO A 94 -3.51 23.59 9.94
N VAL A 95 -4.19 22.86 10.84
CA VAL A 95 -5.65 22.89 10.94
C VAL A 95 -6.12 24.33 11.15
N GLY A 96 -7.15 24.74 10.41
CA GLY A 96 -7.68 26.10 10.37
C GLY A 96 -7.03 27.01 9.33
N MET A 97 -5.98 26.58 8.63
CA MET A 97 -5.38 27.36 7.54
C MET A 97 -6.34 27.48 6.36
N GLU A 98 -6.51 28.70 5.85
CA GLU A 98 -7.20 28.97 4.60
C GLU A 98 -6.23 28.83 3.41
N LEU A 99 -6.63 28.03 2.44
CA LEU A 99 -5.91 27.77 1.20
C LEU A 99 -6.24 28.83 0.15
N SER A 100 -5.40 28.95 -0.88
CA SER A 100 -5.60 29.92 -1.97
C SER A 100 -6.90 29.76 -2.76
N ASN A 101 -7.57 28.61 -2.64
CA ASN A 101 -8.89 28.34 -3.23
C ASN A 101 -10.05 28.65 -2.24
N GLY A 102 -9.79 29.35 -1.14
CA GLY A 102 -10.77 29.73 -0.12
C GLY A 102 -11.21 28.58 0.79
N LYS A 103 -10.62 27.38 0.66
CA LYS A 103 -10.95 26.23 1.50
C LYS A 103 -10.13 26.24 2.78
N VAL A 104 -10.72 25.82 3.89
CA VAL A 104 -10.05 25.73 5.18
C VAL A 104 -9.67 24.29 5.48
N ILE A 105 -8.43 24.05 5.89
CA ILE A 105 -7.98 22.74 6.39
C ILE A 105 -8.72 22.42 7.68
N ASP A 106 -9.49 21.34 7.68
CA ASP A 106 -10.25 20.84 8.82
C ASP A 106 -9.47 19.81 9.62
N ASP A 107 -8.69 18.97 8.92
CA ASP A 107 -7.96 17.88 9.56
C ASP A 107 -6.62 17.58 8.88
N VAL A 108 -5.71 16.99 9.65
CA VAL A 108 -4.40 16.52 9.19
C VAL A 108 -4.19 15.10 9.69
N LEU A 109 -4.05 14.17 8.75
CA LEU A 109 -4.04 12.73 9.03
C LEU A 109 -2.82 12.05 8.46
N HIS A 110 -2.35 11.01 9.16
CA HIS A 110 -1.24 10.18 8.73
C HIS A 110 -1.74 8.79 8.34
N PHE A 111 -1.33 8.32 7.17
CA PHE A 111 -1.69 7.01 6.66
C PHE A 111 -0.45 6.17 6.45
N SER A 112 -0.49 4.92 6.92
CA SER A 112 0.52 3.91 6.59
C SER A 112 0.16 3.30 5.24
N LYS A 113 1.14 3.09 4.37
CA LYS A 113 0.92 2.21 3.22
C LYS A 113 0.82 0.77 3.73
N VAL A 114 -0.10 0.00 3.19
CA VAL A 114 -0.33 -1.41 3.46
C VAL A 114 0.09 -2.19 2.23
N THR A 115 0.80 -3.28 2.45
CA THR A 115 1.29 -4.18 1.42
C THR A 115 0.97 -5.62 1.81
N PRO A 116 0.87 -6.56 0.86
CA PRO A 116 0.73 -7.97 1.18
C PRO A 116 1.86 -8.46 2.10
N LYS A 117 1.55 -9.39 3.02
CA LYS A 117 2.59 -10.06 3.81
C LYS A 117 3.49 -10.86 2.87
N ILE A 118 4.80 -10.83 3.15
CA ILE A 118 5.78 -11.64 2.40
C ILE A 118 5.60 -13.13 2.73
N PHE A 119 5.16 -13.45 3.95
CA PHE A 119 4.92 -14.82 4.41
C PHE A 119 3.53 -14.92 5.03
N GLY A 120 2.77 -15.93 4.60
CA GLY A 120 1.39 -16.17 5.02
C GLY A 120 0.35 -15.28 4.31
N GLY A 121 -0.92 -15.59 4.53
CA GLY A 121 -2.03 -14.80 3.99
C GLY A 121 -2.23 -13.46 4.70
N GLY A 122 -2.79 -12.49 3.98
CA GLY A 122 -3.21 -11.19 4.50
C GLY A 122 -2.24 -10.04 4.24
N THR A 123 -2.53 -8.90 4.85
CA THR A 123 -1.83 -7.63 4.63
C THR A 123 -0.98 -7.21 5.83
N ARG A 124 0.00 -6.34 5.59
CA ARG A 124 0.81 -5.69 6.63
C ARG A 124 0.98 -4.21 6.31
N GLU A 125 1.02 -3.40 7.34
CA GLU A 125 1.50 -2.03 7.19
C GLU A 125 3.00 -2.03 6.89
N THR A 126 3.41 -1.21 5.91
CA THR A 126 4.82 -0.88 5.74
C THR A 126 5.21 0.18 6.74
N ARG A 127 6.29 -0.10 7.46
CA ARG A 127 6.96 0.88 8.32
C ARG A 127 7.64 1.97 7.49
N TYR A 128 7.77 1.79 6.19
CA TYR A 128 8.68 2.58 5.39
C TYR A 128 7.94 3.72 4.67
N LEU A 129 6.75 3.51 4.09
CA LEU A 129 6.02 4.57 3.37
C LEU A 129 4.80 5.05 4.16
N ARG A 130 4.77 6.35 4.49
CA ARG A 130 3.66 7.05 5.10
C ARG A 130 3.21 8.20 4.21
N GLU A 131 1.94 8.54 4.29
CA GLU A 131 1.36 9.70 3.60
C GLU A 131 0.78 10.65 4.63
N LEU A 132 1.10 11.94 4.49
CA LEU A 132 0.47 13.01 5.25
C LEU A 132 -0.63 13.62 4.39
N ARG A 133 -1.86 13.66 4.90
CA ARG A 133 -3.04 14.21 4.23
C ARG A 133 -3.54 15.45 4.94
N PHE A 134 -3.78 16.52 4.19
CA PHE A 134 -4.43 17.73 4.66
C PHE A 134 -5.84 17.79 4.05
N ILE A 135 -6.86 17.73 4.90
CA ILE A 135 -8.26 17.58 4.50
C ILE A 135 -8.97 18.94 4.63
N PRO A 136 -9.45 19.53 3.52
CA PRO A 136 -10.27 20.73 3.55
C PRO A 136 -11.74 20.42 3.93
N LYS A 137 -12.42 21.40 4.55
CA LYS A 137 -13.85 21.30 4.91
C LYS A 137 -14.77 21.03 3.71
N ASN A 138 -15.78 20.17 3.94
CA ASN A 138 -16.99 19.96 3.12
C ASN A 138 -16.77 20.16 1.62
N VAL A 139 -16.25 19.13 0.93
CA VAL A 139 -16.15 19.12 -0.52
C VAL A 139 -17.31 18.31 -1.10
N PRO A 140 -18.42 18.94 -1.56
CA PRO A 140 -19.36 18.27 -2.44
C PRO A 140 -18.68 17.96 -3.78
N LYS A 141 -19.14 16.87 -4.42
CA LYS A 141 -18.60 16.24 -5.64
C LYS A 141 -18.68 17.10 -6.93
N THR A 142 -18.87 18.41 -6.81
CA THR A 142 -18.98 19.32 -7.95
C THR A 142 -17.87 20.36 -7.92
N ILE A 143 -16.63 19.90 -8.03
CA ILE A 143 -15.58 20.75 -8.60
C ILE A 143 -15.71 20.58 -10.11
N SER A 144 -16.44 21.51 -10.74
CA SER A 144 -16.38 21.71 -12.18
C SER A 144 -14.93 22.03 -12.55
N THR A 145 -14.28 21.08 -13.23
CA THR A 145 -13.11 21.23 -14.11
C THR A 145 -12.52 22.64 -14.20
N PHE A 146 -11.38 22.85 -13.54
CA PHE A 146 -10.30 23.72 -14.02
C PHE A 146 -8.96 23.19 -13.47
N GLY A 147 -8.19 22.53 -14.32
CA GLY A 147 -6.83 22.06 -14.05
C GLY A 147 -6.75 20.55 -13.90
N ASP A 148 -6.44 19.89 -15.03
CA ASP A 148 -6.00 18.51 -15.18
C ASP A 148 -6.99 17.41 -14.74
N PHE A 149 -7.51 16.70 -15.74
CA PHE A 149 -7.73 15.27 -15.60
C PHE A 149 -6.46 14.65 -15.01
N ILE A 150 -6.46 14.27 -13.73
CA ILE A 150 -5.43 13.40 -13.16
C ILE A 150 -5.70 11.99 -13.70
N ASN A 151 -5.45 11.81 -15.00
CA ASN A 151 -5.14 10.51 -15.57
C ASN A 151 -3.76 10.14 -15.03
N GLY A 152 -3.76 9.24 -14.05
CA GLY A 152 -2.55 8.66 -13.47
C GLY A 152 -2.05 9.38 -12.22
N ASP A 153 -2.60 9.03 -11.06
CA ASP A 153 -1.77 8.69 -9.90
C ASP A 153 -2.59 7.89 -8.87
N LYS A 154 -2.23 6.60 -8.77
CA LYS A 154 -2.32 5.65 -7.64
C LYS A 154 -3.13 6.04 -6.38
N ILE A 155 -4.46 5.83 -6.37
CA ILE A 155 -5.24 5.77 -5.10
C ILE A 155 -6.40 4.76 -5.21
N GLY A 156 -6.17 3.65 -5.93
CA GLY A 156 -7.11 2.51 -5.98
C GLY A 156 -6.48 1.17 -5.60
N GLY A 157 -5.15 1.07 -5.52
CA GLY A 157 -4.42 -0.16 -5.16
C GLY A 157 -3.31 0.04 -4.14
N ASP A 158 -2.93 1.28 -3.82
CA ASP A 158 -2.03 1.55 -2.70
C ASP A 158 -2.89 1.60 -1.43
N LYS A 159 -3.02 0.43 -0.78
CA LYS A 159 -3.84 0.17 0.40
C LYS A 159 -3.36 1.07 1.56
N PHE A 160 -3.84 2.30 1.71
CA PHE A 160 -3.40 3.19 2.81
C PHE A 160 -4.38 3.11 3.98
N GLU A 161 -3.92 2.68 5.17
CA GLU A 161 -4.75 2.55 6.37
C GLU A 161 -4.48 3.62 7.43
N ASN A 162 -5.54 4.11 8.07
CA ASN A 162 -5.51 5.00 9.24
C ASN A 162 -5.88 4.20 10.50
N HIS A 163 -5.18 4.45 11.59
CA HIS A 163 -5.31 3.74 12.86
C HIS A 163 -6.62 4.05 13.62
N ARG A 164 -7.53 4.83 13.02
CA ARG A 164 -8.88 5.12 13.54
C ARG A 164 -9.99 4.28 12.88
N GLY A 165 -9.60 3.19 12.22
CA GLY A 165 -10.52 2.26 11.55
C GLY A 165 -10.66 2.60 10.07
N VAL A 166 -10.41 1.61 9.22
CA VAL A 166 -10.64 1.70 7.77
C VAL A 166 -11.74 0.72 7.40
N GLN A 167 -12.71 1.24 6.65
CA GLN A 167 -13.79 0.46 6.05
C GLN A 167 -13.22 -0.41 4.94
N ASN A 168 -13.64 -1.67 4.89
CA ASN A 168 -13.37 -2.56 3.76
C ASN A 168 -13.98 -1.96 2.48
N ILE A 169 -13.19 -1.80 1.42
CA ILE A 169 -13.71 -1.41 0.11
C ILE A 169 -14.00 -2.59 -0.77
N GLN A 170 -15.26 -2.63 -1.20
CA GLN A 170 -15.74 -3.48 -2.25
C GLN A 170 -15.25 -2.93 -3.59
N ILE A 171 -14.38 -3.67 -4.28
CA ILE A 171 -13.96 -3.34 -5.65
C ILE A 171 -15.16 -3.42 -6.57
N THR A 172 -15.32 -2.42 -7.44
CA THR A 172 -16.42 -2.38 -8.41
C THR A 172 -16.05 -3.11 -9.70
N LYS A 173 -17.05 -3.68 -10.38
CA LYS A 173 -16.88 -4.40 -11.65
C LYS A 173 -16.10 -3.59 -12.71
N ASN A 174 -16.40 -2.29 -12.84
CA ASN A 174 -15.76 -1.41 -13.83
C ASN A 174 -14.25 -1.22 -13.59
N GLN A 175 -13.79 -1.35 -12.34
CA GLN A 175 -12.37 -1.26 -12.02
C GLN A 175 -11.58 -2.49 -12.50
N ILE A 176 -12.26 -3.58 -12.88
CA ILE A 176 -11.67 -4.75 -13.55
C ILE A 176 -11.80 -4.68 -15.06
N LEU A 177 -12.97 -4.28 -15.56
CA LEU A 177 -13.23 -4.27 -17.01
C LEU A 177 -12.26 -3.33 -17.73
N GLN A 178 -12.08 -2.11 -17.24
CA GLN A 178 -11.26 -1.10 -17.92
C GLN A 178 -9.78 -1.52 -18.09
N PRO A 179 -9.07 -2.02 -17.05
CA PRO A 179 -7.69 -2.47 -17.24
C PRO A 179 -7.56 -3.68 -18.17
N LEU A 180 -8.51 -4.61 -18.15
CA LEU A 180 -8.48 -5.78 -19.03
C LEU A 180 -8.78 -5.41 -20.49
N GLU A 181 -9.72 -4.51 -20.73
CA GLU A 181 -10.01 -3.96 -22.06
C GLU A 181 -8.80 -3.23 -22.64
N GLN A 182 -8.13 -2.40 -21.82
CA GLN A 182 -6.92 -1.71 -22.23
C GLN A 182 -5.79 -2.69 -22.58
N LEU A 183 -5.60 -3.73 -21.76
CA LEU A 183 -4.60 -4.77 -22.02
C LEU A 183 -4.84 -5.49 -23.36
N LEU A 184 -6.09 -5.73 -23.72
CA LEU A 184 -6.46 -6.35 -25.00
C LEU A 184 -6.19 -5.44 -26.20
N LEU A 185 -6.30 -4.11 -26.03
CA LEU A 185 -6.00 -3.13 -27.07
C LEU A 185 -4.51 -3.01 -27.35
N ASP A 186 -3.68 -3.23 -26.34
CA ASP A 186 -2.22 -3.12 -26.46
C ASP A 186 -1.60 -4.27 -27.28
N GLY A 187 -2.35 -5.37 -27.51
CA GLY A 187 -1.99 -6.44 -28.44
C GLY A 187 -0.78 -7.29 -28.02
N GLN A 188 -0.39 -7.26 -26.74
CA GLN A 188 0.82 -7.91 -26.22
C GLN A 188 0.58 -9.35 -25.71
N LEU A 189 -0.65 -9.85 -25.84
CA LEU A 189 -1.08 -11.17 -25.38
C LEU A 189 -1.18 -12.15 -26.56
N SER A 190 -1.02 -13.45 -26.28
CA SER A 190 -1.33 -14.47 -27.30
C SER A 190 -2.81 -14.42 -27.71
N ASP A 191 -3.13 -14.85 -28.94
CA ASP A 191 -4.53 -14.87 -29.42
C ASP A 191 -5.42 -15.75 -28.53
N GLY A 192 -4.88 -16.88 -28.05
CA GLY A 192 -5.58 -17.79 -27.16
C GLY A 192 -5.88 -17.19 -25.79
N ASP A 193 -4.92 -16.48 -25.19
CA ASP A 193 -5.11 -15.82 -23.89
C ASP A 193 -5.99 -14.58 -24.01
N SER A 194 -5.84 -13.83 -25.10
CA SER A 194 -6.71 -12.71 -25.46
C SER A 194 -8.17 -13.13 -25.57
N MET A 195 -8.45 -14.29 -26.18
CA MET A 195 -9.81 -14.80 -26.32
C MET A 195 -10.43 -15.19 -24.96
N LYS A 196 -9.63 -15.80 -24.07
CA LYS A 196 -10.07 -16.14 -22.70
C LYS A 196 -10.36 -14.88 -21.87
N ILE A 197 -9.52 -13.85 -21.97
CA ILE A 197 -9.75 -12.57 -21.28
C ILE A 197 -10.99 -11.86 -21.84
N LYS A 198 -11.21 -11.86 -23.16
CA LYS A 198 -12.45 -11.33 -23.78
C LYS A 198 -13.69 -12.06 -23.27
N GLN A 199 -13.62 -13.38 -23.16
CA GLN A 199 -14.72 -14.19 -22.64
C GLN A 199 -15.02 -13.88 -21.17
N PHE A 200 -13.98 -13.71 -20.35
CA PHE A 200 -14.14 -13.29 -18.96
C PHE A 200 -14.74 -11.89 -18.83
N ILE A 201 -14.29 -10.90 -19.62
CA ILE A 201 -14.88 -9.55 -19.66
C ILE A 201 -16.38 -9.62 -20.00
N TYR A 202 -16.75 -10.44 -20.99
CA TYR A 202 -18.13 -10.63 -21.40
C TYR A 202 -18.98 -11.27 -20.29
N ASN A 203 -18.50 -12.36 -19.69
CA ASN A 203 -19.19 -13.04 -18.60
C ASN A 203 -19.33 -12.13 -17.38
N LEU A 204 -18.25 -11.43 -17.02
CA LEU A 204 -18.23 -10.50 -15.91
C LEU A 204 -19.20 -9.34 -16.16
N SER A 205 -19.24 -8.76 -17.36
CA SER A 205 -20.18 -7.69 -17.71
C SER A 205 -21.63 -8.10 -17.55
N ASN A 206 -21.97 -9.36 -17.85
CA ASN A 206 -23.32 -9.92 -17.77
C ASN A 206 -23.67 -10.59 -16.43
N ASP A 207 -22.85 -10.42 -15.38
CA ASP A 207 -23.06 -11.05 -14.07
C ASP A 207 -23.11 -12.59 -14.11
N ASN A 208 -22.43 -13.18 -15.10
CA ASN A 208 -22.37 -14.64 -15.33
C ASN A 208 -20.97 -15.20 -15.13
N SER A 209 -20.09 -14.46 -14.45
CA SER A 209 -18.73 -14.93 -14.18
C SER A 209 -18.64 -15.72 -12.88
N SER A 210 -17.56 -16.47 -12.69
CA SER A 210 -17.31 -17.23 -11.46
C SER A 210 -15.93 -16.96 -10.87
N GLU A 211 -15.76 -17.27 -9.60
CA GLU A 211 -14.46 -17.21 -8.91
C GLU A 211 -13.40 -18.12 -9.55
N ASP A 212 -13.82 -19.25 -10.12
CA ASP A 212 -12.93 -20.16 -10.87
C ASP A 212 -12.45 -19.51 -12.16
N GLU A 213 -13.34 -18.84 -12.90
CA GLU A 213 -12.97 -18.08 -14.10
C GLU A 213 -11.98 -16.95 -13.75
N LYS A 214 -12.23 -16.22 -12.66
CA LYS A 214 -11.34 -15.17 -12.16
C LYS A 214 -9.94 -15.70 -11.84
N THR A 215 -9.87 -16.86 -11.18
CA THR A 215 -8.60 -17.52 -10.83
C THR A 215 -7.84 -17.91 -12.08
N ASN A 216 -8.52 -18.48 -13.08
CA ASN A 216 -7.92 -18.82 -14.38
C ASN A 216 -7.36 -17.57 -15.11
N ILE A 217 -8.08 -16.43 -15.07
CA ILE A 217 -7.55 -15.18 -15.63
C ILE A 217 -6.33 -14.68 -14.88
N ILE A 218 -6.30 -14.78 -13.55
CA ILE A 218 -5.12 -14.41 -12.76
C ILE A 218 -3.91 -15.26 -13.15
N GLU A 219 -4.07 -16.56 -13.34
CA GLU A 219 -3.00 -17.46 -13.78
C GLU A 219 -2.48 -17.11 -15.17
N ILE A 220 -3.40 -16.84 -16.12
CA ILE A 220 -3.04 -16.40 -17.47
C ILE A 220 -2.22 -15.12 -17.43
N LEU A 221 -2.70 -14.10 -16.70
CA LEU A 221 -2.01 -12.83 -16.55
C LEU A 221 -0.66 -13.00 -15.83
N GLY A 222 -0.56 -13.95 -14.90
CA GLY A 222 0.69 -14.26 -14.18
C GLY A 222 1.86 -14.56 -15.10
N ASN A 223 1.62 -15.19 -16.26
CA ASN A 223 2.64 -15.49 -17.25
C ASN A 223 3.25 -14.25 -17.93
N TYR A 224 2.58 -13.10 -17.83
CA TYR A 224 2.99 -11.84 -18.45
C TYR A 224 3.62 -10.86 -17.45
N ILE A 225 3.76 -11.25 -16.17
CA ILE A 225 4.43 -10.43 -15.15
C ILE A 225 5.89 -10.18 -15.56
N GLY A 226 6.27 -8.91 -15.68
CA GLY A 226 7.62 -8.50 -16.09
C GLY A 226 7.85 -8.49 -17.60
N LEU A 227 6.91 -9.02 -18.39
CA LEU A 227 6.91 -8.95 -19.86
C LEU A 227 6.03 -7.80 -20.37
N VAL A 228 4.88 -7.60 -19.73
CA VAL A 228 3.92 -6.55 -20.05
C VAL A 228 3.73 -5.63 -18.85
N SER A 229 3.89 -4.33 -19.07
CA SER A 229 3.73 -3.33 -18.00
C SER A 229 2.28 -3.28 -17.53
N GLY A 230 2.06 -3.15 -16.21
CA GLY A 230 0.71 -3.00 -15.64
C GLY A 230 0.00 -4.31 -15.26
N ILE A 231 0.44 -5.47 -15.76
CA ILE A 231 -0.14 -6.80 -15.42
C ILE A 231 -0.27 -7.03 -13.91
N ALA A 232 0.79 -6.72 -13.14
CA ALA A 232 0.79 -6.91 -11.70
C ALA A 232 -0.30 -6.09 -10.98
N GLY A 233 -0.66 -4.92 -11.52
CA GLY A 233 -1.75 -4.11 -11.00
C GLY A 233 -3.12 -4.70 -11.31
N ILE A 234 -3.30 -5.24 -12.52
CA ILE A 234 -4.54 -5.91 -12.94
C ILE A 234 -4.81 -7.14 -12.07
N ILE A 235 -3.78 -7.95 -11.80
CA ILE A 235 -3.86 -9.13 -10.93
C ILE A 235 -4.25 -8.75 -9.50
N ASP A 236 -3.66 -7.69 -8.93
CA ASP A 236 -4.02 -7.24 -7.57
C ASP A 236 -5.48 -6.76 -7.51
N VAL A 237 -5.98 -6.08 -8.54
CA VAL A 237 -7.40 -5.68 -8.60
C VAL A 237 -8.31 -6.93 -8.66
N LEU A 238 -7.98 -7.93 -9.49
CA LEU A 238 -8.74 -9.17 -9.59
C LEU A 238 -8.75 -9.97 -8.28
N HIS A 239 -7.64 -10.05 -7.56
CA HIS A 239 -7.57 -10.76 -6.28
C HIS A 239 -8.47 -10.17 -5.20
N ASN A 240 -8.69 -8.85 -5.23
CA ASN A 240 -9.46 -8.14 -4.20
C ASN A 240 -10.93 -7.92 -4.61
N PHE A 241 -11.35 -8.38 -5.79
CA PHE A 241 -12.73 -8.35 -6.25
C PHE A 241 -13.46 -9.64 -5.90
N GLN A 242 -14.72 -9.53 -5.47
CA GLN A 242 -15.60 -10.66 -5.21
C GLN A 242 -16.67 -10.73 -6.30
N ILE A 243 -16.77 -11.90 -6.93
CA ILE A 243 -17.87 -12.23 -7.82
C ILE A 243 -19.02 -12.75 -6.97
N PHE A 244 -20.20 -12.15 -7.11
CA PHE A 244 -21.42 -12.48 -6.38
C PHE A 244 -22.40 -13.24 -7.26
#